data_AF-A0A5Q4DSK4-F1
#
_entry.id   AF-A0A5Q4DSK4-F1
#
_cell.length_a   1.000
_cell.length_b   1.000
_cell.length_c   1.000
_cell.angle_alpha   90.00
_cell.angle_beta   90.00
_cell.angle_gamma   90.00
#
_symmetry.space_group_name_H-M   'P 1'
#
loop_
_entity.id
_entity.type
_entity.pdbx_description
1 polymer ?
#
loop_
_entity_poly.entity_id
_entity_poly.type
_entity_poly.pdbx_seq_one_letter_code
_entity_poly.pdbx_strand_id
1 'polypeptide(L)'
;AARAGAPLGHDFCAINLSDNLKPWALIEKRLRLAAEADFAMAFYNPRSKSRPEGFARALDVLREACADARPVLFARAVTTPQEELRIVPLTEALPEMADMRTVVIVGSSLTRVIDTPRGPILYTPRSA
;
A
#
# COMPACT_ATOMS: atom_id res chain seq x y z
N ALA A 1 6.36 -7.29 3.36
CA ALA A 1 7.70 -6.73 3.07
C ALA A 1 8.71 -7.81 2.72
N ALA A 2 9.17 -8.64 3.66
CA ALA A 2 10.25 -9.62 3.43
C ALA A 2 10.01 -10.59 2.24
N ARG A 3 8.75 -11.00 1.99
CA ARG A 3 8.38 -11.83 0.84
C ARG A 3 8.53 -11.15 -0.53
N ALA A 4 8.48 -9.81 -0.55
CA ALA A 4 8.44 -9.01 -1.76
C ALA A 4 9.71 -8.16 -1.97
N GLY A 5 10.82 -8.48 -1.29
CA GLY A 5 12.05 -7.70 -1.30
C GLY A 5 12.16 -6.77 -0.08
N ALA A 6 12.39 -5.49 -0.31
CA ALA A 6 12.53 -4.45 0.72
C ALA A 6 11.73 -3.17 0.40
N PRO A 7 10.38 -3.26 0.23
CA PRO A 7 9.54 -2.09 -0.03
C PRO A 7 9.45 -1.10 1.15
N LEU A 8 9.81 -1.54 2.36
CA LEU A 8 9.84 -0.72 3.59
C LEU A 8 11.30 -0.53 4.04
N GLY A 9 12.23 -0.38 3.08
CA GLY A 9 13.67 -0.25 3.32
C GLY A 9 14.13 1.14 3.76
N HIS A 10 13.28 2.15 3.59
CA HIS A 10 13.43 3.53 4.06
C HIS A 10 12.31 3.83 5.07
N ASP A 11 12.26 5.06 5.57
CA ASP A 11 11.16 5.64 6.33
C ASP A 11 9.80 5.20 5.79
N PHE A 12 9.01 4.61 6.69
CA PHE A 12 7.67 4.16 6.39
C PHE A 12 6.73 4.40 7.56
N CYS A 13 5.43 4.33 7.28
CA CYS A 13 4.39 4.35 8.29
C CYS A 13 3.43 3.18 8.12
N ALA A 14 2.72 2.83 9.19
CA ALA A 14 1.62 1.87 9.15
C ALA A 14 0.31 2.58 9.46
N ILE A 15 -0.71 2.39 8.61
CA ILE A 15 -2.02 3.02 8.75
C ILE A 15 -3.10 1.94 8.73
N ASN A 16 -3.90 1.88 9.78
CA ASN A 16 -5.13 1.10 9.77
C ASN A 16 -6.19 1.85 8.94
N LEU A 17 -6.89 1.21 8.00
CA LEU A 17 -7.93 1.86 7.18
C LEU A 17 -9.37 1.62 7.69
N SER A 18 -9.55 0.89 8.78
CA SER A 18 -10.87 0.72 9.42
C SER A 18 -11.35 2.02 10.07
N ASP A 19 -12.51 2.52 9.65
CA ASP A 19 -13.14 3.75 10.16
C ASP A 19 -14.20 3.51 11.25
N ASN A 20 -14.34 2.27 11.74
CA ASN A 20 -15.37 1.91 12.72
C ASN A 20 -15.39 2.80 13.97
N LEU A 21 -14.21 3.20 14.46
CA LEU A 21 -14.04 3.99 15.68
C LEU A 21 -13.32 5.32 15.44
N LYS A 22 -13.00 5.65 14.18
CA LYS A 22 -12.30 6.89 13.84
C LYS A 22 -12.96 7.58 12.65
N PRO A 23 -13.16 8.90 12.71
CA PRO A 23 -13.68 9.65 11.58
C PRO A 23 -12.80 9.46 10.36
N TRP A 24 -13.42 9.31 9.19
CA TRP A 24 -12.71 9.22 7.91
C TRP A 24 -11.72 10.38 7.71
N ALA A 25 -12.10 11.60 8.08
CA ALA A 25 -11.25 12.79 7.95
C ALA A 25 -9.87 12.63 8.62
N LEU A 26 -9.78 11.85 9.71
CA LEU A 26 -8.51 11.55 10.35
C LEU A 26 -7.66 10.55 9.55
N ILE A 27 -8.28 9.58 8.88
CA ILE A 27 -7.59 8.64 7.99
C ILE A 27 -7.05 9.41 6.78
N GLU A 28 -7.89 10.21 6.14
CA GLU A 28 -7.51 11.04 4.99
C GLU A 28 -6.36 11.99 5.32
N LYS A 29 -6.43 12.70 6.45
CA LYS A 29 -5.34 13.57 6.91
C LYS A 29 -4.02 12.79 7.02
N ARG A 30 -4.06 11.57 7.57
CA ARG A 30 -2.85 10.73 7.71
C ARG A 30 -2.31 10.27 6.37
N LEU A 31 -3.18 9.89 5.43
CA LEU A 31 -2.78 9.48 4.08
C LEU A 31 -2.09 10.63 3.34
N ARG A 32 -2.70 11.82 3.35
CA ARG A 32 -2.13 13.01 2.69
C ARG A 32 -0.76 13.39 3.28
N LEU A 33 -0.65 13.46 4.61
CA LEU A 33 0.62 13.80 5.26
C LEU A 33 1.71 12.74 5.04
N ALA A 34 1.34 11.45 5.01
CA ALA A 34 2.30 10.38 4.73
C ALA A 34 2.81 10.45 3.28
N ALA A 35 1.93 10.76 2.33
CA ALA A 35 2.31 10.97 0.93
C ALA A 35 3.17 12.23 0.75
N GLU A 36 2.81 13.34 1.39
CA GLU A 36 3.54 14.62 1.33
C GLU A 36 4.96 14.50 1.91
N ALA A 37 5.13 13.75 3.00
CA ALA A 37 6.43 13.45 3.58
C ALA A 37 7.16 12.26 2.90
N ASP A 38 6.62 11.78 1.77
CA ASP A 38 7.14 10.69 0.95
C ASP A 38 7.48 9.37 1.70
N PHE A 39 6.68 9.04 2.71
CA PHE A 39 6.79 7.76 3.38
C PHE A 39 6.33 6.63 2.46
N ALA A 40 7.03 5.49 2.51
CA ALA A 40 6.40 4.24 2.14
C ALA A 40 5.28 3.93 3.17
N MET A 41 4.20 3.28 2.74
CA MET A 41 3.01 3.10 3.58
C MET A 41 2.57 1.64 3.61
N ALA A 42 2.28 1.11 4.79
CA ALA A 42 1.68 -0.20 4.97
C ALA A 42 0.25 -0.06 5.52
N PHE A 43 -0.74 -0.51 4.76
CA PHE A 43 -2.14 -0.44 5.12
C PHE A 43 -2.65 -1.76 5.69
N TYR A 44 -3.20 -1.65 6.89
CA TYR A 44 -3.90 -2.73 7.58
C TYR A 44 -5.40 -2.53 7.46
N ASN A 45 -6.14 -3.64 7.41
CA ASN A 45 -7.59 -3.66 7.25
C ASN A 45 -8.06 -2.80 6.07
N PRO A 46 -7.48 -2.99 4.85
CA PRO A 46 -7.77 -2.12 3.73
C PRO A 46 -9.26 -2.15 3.37
N ARG A 47 -9.89 -3.33 3.46
CA ARG A 47 -11.29 -3.52 3.09
C ARG A 47 -12.09 -4.17 4.21
N SER A 48 -13.14 -3.49 4.66
CA SER A 48 -14.15 -4.06 5.55
C SER A 48 -15.31 -4.65 4.74
N LYS A 49 -15.91 -5.74 5.22
CA LYS A 49 -17.18 -6.25 4.68
C LYS A 49 -18.33 -5.25 4.83
N SER A 50 -18.34 -4.44 5.90
CA SER A 50 -19.43 -3.50 6.20
C SER A 50 -19.35 -2.18 5.43
N ARG A 51 -18.18 -1.83 4.89
CA ARG A 51 -17.94 -0.55 4.20
C ARG A 51 -16.91 -0.76 3.08
N PRO A 52 -17.33 -1.30 1.93
CA PRO A 52 -16.40 -1.63 0.84
C PRO A 52 -15.74 -0.39 0.22
N GLU A 53 -16.33 0.80 0.36
CA GLU A 53 -15.87 2.03 -0.28
C GLU A 53 -14.66 2.69 0.39
N GLY A 54 -14.35 2.36 1.66
CA GLY A 54 -13.28 3.01 2.40
C GLY A 54 -11.90 2.89 1.71
N PHE A 55 -11.64 1.74 1.09
CA PHE A 55 -10.39 1.55 0.37
C PHE A 55 -10.33 2.32 -0.96
N ALA A 56 -11.46 2.42 -1.67
CA ALA A 56 -11.54 3.19 -2.91
C ALA A 56 -11.18 4.65 -2.64
N ARG A 57 -11.77 5.24 -1.60
CA ARG A 57 -11.48 6.61 -1.17
C ARG A 57 -10.01 6.80 -0.78
N ALA A 58 -9.39 5.79 -0.15
CA ALA A 58 -7.98 5.85 0.21
C ALA A 58 -7.08 5.87 -1.04
N LEU A 59 -7.40 5.06 -2.05
CA LEU A 59 -6.69 5.07 -3.34
C LEU A 59 -6.87 6.41 -4.06
N ASP A 60 -8.07 7.00 -4.05
CA ASP A 60 -8.31 8.31 -4.68
C ASP A 60 -7.47 9.42 -4.03
N VAL A 61 -7.43 9.47 -2.70
CA VAL A 61 -6.58 10.41 -1.95
C VAL A 61 -5.10 10.23 -2.31
N LEU A 62 -4.63 8.99 -2.43
CA LEU A 62 -3.23 8.71 -2.77
C LEU A 62 -2.91 9.07 -4.22
N ARG A 63 -3.80 8.80 -5.17
CA ARG A 63 -3.59 9.20 -6.58
C ARG A 63 -3.49 10.71 -6.71
N GLU A 64 -4.31 11.45 -5.99
CA GLU A 64 -4.25 12.92 -5.95
C GLU A 64 -2.97 13.42 -5.28
N ALA A 65 -2.62 12.87 -4.11
CA ALA A 65 -1.49 13.38 -3.31
C ALA A 65 -0.11 12.99 -3.87
N CYS A 66 0.03 11.76 -4.40
CA CYS A 66 1.30 11.28 -4.94
C CYS A 66 1.58 11.79 -6.36
N ALA A 67 0.53 11.91 -7.19
CA ALA A 67 0.60 12.32 -8.59
C ALA A 67 1.62 11.54 -9.47
N ASP A 68 1.96 10.31 -9.06
CA ASP A 68 2.87 9.40 -9.76
C ASP A 68 2.29 7.98 -9.88
N ALA A 69 3.01 7.10 -10.58
CA ALA A 69 2.64 5.70 -10.77
C ALA A 69 3.39 4.76 -9.79
N ARG A 70 3.73 5.23 -8.57
CA ARG A 70 4.57 4.46 -7.63
C ARG A 70 4.02 3.05 -7.38
N PRO A 71 4.88 2.04 -7.19
CA PRO A 71 4.41 0.66 -7.06
C PRO A 71 3.56 0.43 -5.80
N VAL A 72 2.49 -0.34 -5.96
CA VAL A 72 1.60 -0.81 -4.90
C VAL A 72 1.61 -2.34 -4.88
N LEU A 73 1.92 -2.91 -3.71
CA LEU A 73 1.86 -4.34 -3.45
C LEU A 73 0.59 -4.69 -2.69
N PHE A 74 -0.18 -5.62 -3.24
CA PHE A 74 -1.23 -6.35 -2.55
C PHE A 74 -0.68 -7.69 -2.08
N ALA A 75 -0.53 -7.85 -0.76
CA ALA A 75 0.03 -9.05 -0.15
C ALA A 75 -1.07 -9.78 0.64
N ARG A 76 -1.69 -10.77 0.01
CA ARG A 76 -2.81 -11.53 0.56
C ARG A 76 -2.32 -12.81 1.23
N ALA A 77 -2.83 -13.10 2.43
CA ALA A 77 -2.63 -14.36 3.13
C ALA A 77 -1.15 -14.78 3.25
N VAL A 78 -0.28 -13.80 3.48
CA VAL A 78 1.17 -13.99 3.57
C VAL A 78 1.51 -15.08 4.59
N THR A 79 2.49 -15.91 4.26
CA THR A 79 2.97 -17.11 4.97
C THR A 79 2.01 -18.29 5.04
N THR A 80 0.84 -18.25 4.39
CA THR A 80 -0.08 -19.39 4.31
C THR A 80 -0.03 -20.05 2.92
N PRO A 81 -0.60 -21.26 2.73
CA PRO A 81 -0.68 -21.89 1.41
C PRO A 81 -1.51 -21.13 0.37
N GLN A 82 -2.23 -20.07 0.78
CA GLN A 82 -3.02 -19.22 -0.11
C GLN A 82 -2.35 -17.87 -0.37
N GLU A 83 -1.05 -17.73 -0.07
CA GLU A 83 -0.28 -16.50 -0.30
C GLU A 83 -0.37 -16.07 -1.77
N GLU A 84 -0.65 -14.78 -1.96
CA GLU A 84 -0.63 -14.15 -3.28
C GLU A 84 -0.04 -12.75 -3.15
N LEU A 85 0.95 -12.46 -3.98
CA LEU A 85 1.61 -11.16 -4.05
C LEU A 85 1.36 -10.56 -5.43
N ARG A 86 0.80 -9.36 -5.48
CA ARG A 86 0.52 -8.65 -6.72
C ARG A 86 1.08 -7.24 -6.65
N ILE A 87 1.92 -6.87 -7.61
CA ILE A 87 2.50 -5.54 -7.73
C ILE A 87 1.85 -4.86 -8.93
N VAL A 88 1.31 -3.66 -8.74
CA VAL A 88 0.70 -2.82 -9.79
C VAL A 88 1.12 -1.37 -9.58
N PRO A 89 1.13 -0.51 -10.61
CA PRO A 89 1.27 0.93 -10.39
C PRO A 89 0.06 1.50 -9.65
N LEU A 90 0.26 2.57 -8.86
CA LEU A 90 -0.82 3.24 -8.11
C LEU A 90 -2.00 3.67 -9.00
N THR A 91 -1.73 4.03 -10.25
CA THR A 91 -2.74 4.39 -11.27
C THR A 91 -3.65 3.24 -11.65
N GLU A 92 -3.21 1.99 -11.50
CA GLU A 92 -3.96 0.77 -11.84
C GLU A 92 -4.43 -0.01 -10.61
N ALA A 93 -4.11 0.46 -9.40
CA ALA A 93 -4.55 -0.17 -8.17
C ALA A 93 -6.08 -0.09 -8.06
N LEU A 94 -6.75 -1.23 -7.86
CA LEU A 94 -8.21 -1.31 -7.74
C LEU A 94 -8.63 -1.84 -6.36
N PRO A 95 -9.76 -1.38 -5.79
CA PRO A 95 -10.19 -1.78 -4.44
C PRO A 95 -10.40 -3.29 -4.27
N GLU A 96 -10.84 -3.98 -5.31
CA GLU A 96 -11.09 -5.42 -5.34
C GLU A 96 -9.83 -6.28 -5.28
N MET A 97 -8.64 -5.69 -5.49
CA MET A 97 -7.36 -6.38 -5.31
C MET A 97 -7.06 -6.66 -3.82
N ALA A 98 -7.83 -6.06 -2.90
CA ALA A 98 -7.70 -6.28 -1.46
C ALA A 98 -8.95 -6.94 -0.85
N ASP A 99 -8.70 -7.84 0.10
CA ASP A 99 -9.69 -8.42 1.01
C ASP A 99 -9.26 -8.25 2.49
N MET A 100 -10.00 -8.86 3.42
CA MET A 100 -9.68 -8.79 4.85
C MET A 100 -8.36 -9.48 5.24
N ARG A 101 -7.79 -10.31 4.36
CA ARG A 101 -6.52 -11.03 4.57
C ARG A 101 -5.36 -10.36 3.82
N THR A 102 -5.57 -9.16 3.31
CA THR A 102 -4.59 -8.43 2.51
C THR A 102 -3.95 -7.29 3.31
N VAL A 103 -2.63 -7.21 3.29
CA VAL A 103 -1.88 -5.99 3.62
C VAL A 103 -1.50 -5.33 2.31
N VAL A 104 -1.74 -4.02 2.21
CA VAL A 104 -1.35 -3.23 1.03
C VAL A 104 -0.12 -2.42 1.38
N ILE A 105 0.91 -2.45 0.53
CA ILE A 105 2.10 -1.61 0.69
C ILE A 105 2.18 -0.67 -0.50
N VAL A 106 2.17 0.63 -0.24
CA VAL A 106 2.43 1.68 -1.24
C VAL A 106 3.87 2.12 -1.07
N GLY A 107 4.64 2.15 -2.15
CA GLY A 107 6.01 2.67 -2.13
C GLY A 107 6.09 4.16 -1.80
N SER A 108 7.30 4.67 -1.63
CA SER A 108 7.59 6.11 -1.78
C SER A 108 7.81 6.45 -3.26
N SER A 109 8.06 7.72 -3.55
CA SER A 109 8.41 8.18 -4.91
C SER A 109 9.68 7.51 -5.47
N LEU A 110 10.56 7.02 -4.60
CA LEU A 110 11.81 6.34 -4.96
C LEU A 110 11.68 4.81 -5.06
N THR A 111 10.53 4.24 -4.67
CA THR A 111 10.33 2.80 -4.73
C THR A 111 10.30 2.32 -6.18
N ARG A 112 11.06 1.26 -6.46
CA ARG A 112 11.14 0.65 -7.80
C ARG A 112 10.88 -0.84 -7.77
N VAL A 113 10.38 -1.33 -8.90
CA VAL A 113 10.35 -2.77 -9.21
C VAL A 113 11.73 -3.17 -9.75
N ILE A 114 12.27 -4.27 -9.23
CA ILE A 114 13.52 -4.86 -9.70
C ILE A 114 13.21 -6.27 -10.19
N ASP A 115 13.51 -6.55 -11.45
CA ASP A 115 13.39 -7.90 -11.99
C ASP A 115 14.49 -8.80 -11.45
N THR A 116 14.10 -10.00 -11.00
CA THR A 116 15.04 -11.02 -10.55
C THR A 116 14.70 -12.36 -11.20
N PRO A 117 15.63 -13.33 -11.22
CA PRO A 117 15.33 -14.68 -11.72
C PRO A 117 14.19 -15.39 -10.98
N ARG A 118 13.80 -14.91 -9.79
CA ARG A 118 12.71 -15.46 -8.97
C ARG A 118 11.40 -14.66 -9.10
N GLY A 119 11.36 -13.69 -10.00
CA GLY A 119 10.25 -12.76 -10.18
C GLY A 119 10.57 -11.33 -9.70
N PRO A 120 9.66 -10.39 -9.97
CA PRO A 120 9.83 -8.98 -9.60
C PRO A 120 9.80 -8.80 -8.07
N ILE A 121 10.67 -7.94 -7.56
CA ILE A 121 10.68 -7.51 -6.16
C ILE A 121 10.52 -5.99 -6.06
N LEU A 122 10.05 -5.51 -4.92
CA LEU A 122 10.03 -4.09 -4.59
C LEU A 122 11.25 -3.72 -3.74
N TYR A 123 11.83 -2.57 -4.05
CA TYR A 123 12.93 -2.00 -3.30
C TYR A 123 12.74 -0.49 -3.17
N THR A 124 12.80 -0.03 -1.92
CA THR A 124 12.89 1.41 -1.60
C THR A 124 14.34 1.70 -1.19
N PRO A 125 15.07 2.54 -1.95
CA PRO A 125 16.44 2.94 -1.63
C PRO A 125 16.56 3.50 -0.22
N ARG A 126 17.72 3.30 0.42
CA ARG A 126 18.04 3.85 1.75
C ARG A 126 18.57 5.29 1.72
N SER A 127 18.88 5.79 0.53
CA SER A 127 19.34 7.15 0.28
C SER A 127 18.22 7.94 -0.38
N ALA A 128 18.00 9.18 0.09
CA ALA A 128 17.21 10.18 -0.60
C ALA A 128 18.01 10.82 -1.74
#